data_AF-A0A2T3LLZ3-F1
#
_entry.id   AF-A0A2T3LLZ3-F1
#
_cell.length_a   1.000
_cell.length_b   1.000
_cell.length_c   1.000
_cell.angle_alpha   90.00
_cell.angle_beta   90.00
_cell.angle_gamma   90.00
#
_symmetry.space_group_name_H-M   'P 1'
#
loop_
_entity.id
_entity.type
_entity.pdbx_description
1 polymer ?
#
loop_
_entity_poly.entity_id
_entity_poly.type
_entity_poly.pdbx_seq_one_letter_code
_entity_poly.pdbx_strand_id
1 'polypeptide(L)'
;MIKWDELSQRFAALSVREQWLIAITGWFGILFIGYMLIIEPQMVTLQTVKTALVDTKNDVITAQNQLIVANRKLQQDPDKAINQKLAQYQQEDKALQQALEAKIGSLITPVQMAGLLEQVLRHSSALKLESMTSLPSSQLVSGDQQGYFVHPIRLTFKGRYFDVVNYLNKLEALPVKYYWRSLSYQVDKYPWAKVELEVYTLGESKDFIGG
;
A
#
# COMPACT_ATOMS: atom_id res chain seq x y z
N MET A 1 93.17 -13.87 10.33
CA MET A 1 93.18 -15.14 11.11
C MET A 1 94.10 -15.11 12.34
N ILE A 2 94.50 -13.94 12.87
CA ILE A 2 95.53 -13.80 13.92
C ILE A 2 94.94 -13.45 15.30
N LYS A 3 93.67 -13.02 15.37
CA LYS A 3 93.04 -12.57 16.63
C LYS A 3 92.79 -13.68 17.64
N TRP A 4 92.65 -14.94 17.20
CA TRP A 4 92.40 -16.08 18.09
C TRP A 4 93.65 -16.50 18.87
N ASP A 5 94.82 -16.52 18.22
CA ASP A 5 96.10 -16.83 18.87
C ASP A 5 96.57 -15.72 19.84
N GLU A 6 96.26 -14.46 19.54
CA GLU A 6 96.60 -13.36 20.46
C GLU A 6 95.70 -13.37 21.72
N LEU A 7 94.41 -13.70 21.56
CA LEU A 7 93.48 -13.86 22.67
C LEU A 7 93.80 -15.11 23.52
N SER A 8 94.24 -16.21 22.89
CA SER A 8 94.62 -17.44 23.60
C SER A 8 95.90 -17.23 24.41
N GLN A 9 96.91 -16.53 23.86
CA GLN A 9 98.15 -16.20 24.59
C GLN A 9 97.89 -15.25 25.77
N ARG A 10 97.04 -14.23 25.60
CA ARG A 10 96.65 -13.35 26.72
C ARG A 10 95.86 -14.09 27.79
N PHE A 11 94.99 -15.02 27.40
CA PHE A 11 94.28 -15.87 28.34
C PHE A 11 95.22 -16.80 29.12
N ALA A 12 96.22 -17.37 28.45
CA ALA A 12 97.24 -18.24 29.07
C ALA A 12 98.19 -17.49 30.03
N ALA A 13 98.36 -16.17 29.86
CA ALA A 13 99.18 -15.31 30.74
C ALA A 13 98.44 -14.84 32.02
N LEU A 14 97.12 -15.03 32.11
CA LEU A 14 96.33 -14.69 33.29
C LEU A 14 96.39 -15.78 34.38
N SER A 15 96.12 -15.39 35.63
CA SER A 15 96.14 -16.33 36.74
C SER A 15 95.00 -17.37 36.60
N VAL A 16 95.23 -18.59 37.07
CA VAL A 16 94.25 -19.71 36.99
C VAL A 16 92.86 -19.32 37.51
N ARG A 17 92.78 -18.40 38.48
CA ARG A 17 91.51 -17.90 39.04
C ARG A 17 90.70 -17.06 38.04
N GLU A 18 91.36 -16.26 37.22
CA GLU A 18 90.72 -15.37 36.25
C GLU A 18 90.25 -16.14 35.01
N GLN A 19 90.98 -17.18 34.61
CA GLN A 19 90.58 -18.09 33.53
C GLN A 19 89.24 -18.77 33.85
N TRP A 20 89.05 -19.26 35.08
CA TRP A 20 87.78 -19.83 35.53
C TRP A 20 86.65 -18.80 35.57
N LEU A 21 86.95 -17.55 35.95
CA LEU A 21 85.95 -16.48 36.00
C LEU A 21 85.40 -16.16 34.59
N ILE A 22 86.29 -16.09 33.59
CA ILE A 22 85.92 -15.84 32.19
C ILE A 22 85.17 -17.05 31.60
N ALA A 23 85.60 -18.29 31.89
CA ALA A 23 84.92 -19.48 31.41
C ALA A 23 83.48 -19.59 31.95
N ILE A 24 83.28 -19.32 33.24
CA ILE A 24 81.96 -19.34 33.88
C ILE A 24 81.06 -18.23 33.33
N THR A 25 81.59 -17.01 33.14
CA THR A 25 80.80 -15.90 32.59
C THR A 25 80.44 -16.10 31.13
N GLY A 26 81.33 -16.67 30.32
CA GLY A 26 81.01 -17.07 28.93
C GLY A 26 79.91 -18.14 28.88
N TRP A 27 80.01 -19.16 29.73
CA TRP A 27 78.99 -20.21 29.85
C TRP A 27 77.62 -19.65 30.27
N PHE A 28 77.61 -18.76 31.27
CA PHE A 28 76.39 -18.06 31.69
C PHE A 28 75.81 -17.18 30.58
N GLY A 29 76.65 -16.46 29.82
CA GLY A 29 76.22 -15.65 28.69
C GLY A 29 75.54 -16.49 27.60
N ILE A 30 76.09 -17.66 27.27
CA ILE A 30 75.51 -18.59 26.30
C ILE A 30 74.15 -19.12 26.80
N LEU A 31 74.06 -19.52 28.06
CA LEU A 31 72.79 -19.94 28.67
C LEU A 31 71.74 -18.83 28.68
N PHE A 32 72.14 -17.60 28.99
CA PHE A 32 71.27 -16.44 29.03
C PHE A 32 70.73 -16.07 27.64
N ILE A 33 71.58 -16.10 26.62
CA ILE A 33 71.17 -15.88 25.22
C ILE A 33 70.19 -16.97 24.77
N GLY A 34 70.46 -18.24 25.08
CA GLY A 34 69.56 -19.35 24.77
C GLY A 34 68.21 -19.23 25.47
N TYR A 35 68.20 -18.81 26.74
CA TYR A 35 66.98 -18.54 27.51
C TYR A 35 66.16 -17.41 26.86
N MET A 36 66.80 -16.30 26.48
CA MET A 36 66.13 -15.16 25.87
C MET A 36 65.50 -15.53 24.50
N LEU A 37 66.24 -16.25 23.66
CA LEU A 37 65.79 -16.66 22.33
C LEU A 37 64.62 -17.66 22.33
N ILE A 38 64.46 -18.45 23.40
CA ILE A 38 63.43 -19.50 23.47
C ILE A 38 62.16 -19.04 24.21
N ILE A 39 62.29 -18.23 25.26
CA ILE A 39 61.14 -17.89 26.14
C ILE A 39 60.41 -16.63 25.71
N GLU A 40 61.14 -15.62 25.22
CA GLU A 40 60.55 -14.39 24.72
C GLU A 40 59.55 -14.62 23.57
N PRO A 41 59.84 -15.43 22.52
CA PRO A 41 58.85 -15.66 21.47
C PRO A 41 57.60 -16.40 21.95
N GLN A 42 57.71 -17.23 23.00
CA GLN A 42 56.55 -17.94 23.56
C GLN A 42 55.61 -17.00 24.32
N MET A 43 56.14 -16.02 25.06
CA MET A 43 55.30 -15.02 25.72
C MET A 43 54.58 -14.12 24.71
N VAL A 44 55.28 -13.69 23.64
CA VAL A 44 54.66 -12.89 22.57
C VAL A 44 53.56 -13.69 21.87
N THR A 45 53.80 -14.97 21.56
CA THR A 45 52.80 -15.84 20.93
C THR A 45 51.59 -16.10 21.83
N LEU A 46 51.79 -16.26 23.15
CA LEU A 46 50.68 -16.39 24.09
C LEU A 46 49.83 -15.11 24.19
N GLN A 47 50.47 -13.93 24.13
CA GLN A 47 49.74 -12.66 24.13
C GLN A 47 48.93 -12.48 22.85
N THR A 48 49.49 -12.79 21.67
CA THR A 48 48.74 -12.69 20.40
C THR A 48 47.55 -13.64 20.35
N VAL A 49 47.73 -14.89 20.80
CA VAL A 49 46.64 -15.87 20.88
C VAL A 49 45.55 -15.42 21.88
N LYS A 50 45.95 -14.85 23.03
CA LYS A 50 44.99 -14.33 24.01
C LYS A 50 44.19 -13.14 23.47
N THR A 51 44.85 -12.21 22.77
CA THR A 51 44.17 -11.07 22.13
C THR A 51 43.23 -11.54 21.02
N ALA A 52 43.68 -12.46 20.15
CA ALA A 52 42.84 -13.03 19.11
C ALA A 52 41.59 -13.74 19.67
N LEU A 53 41.70 -14.39 20.83
CA LEU A 53 40.56 -15.02 21.51
C LEU A 53 39.57 -13.96 22.02
N VAL A 54 40.07 -12.88 22.63
CA VAL A 54 39.23 -11.75 23.08
C VAL A 54 38.52 -11.10 21.89
N ASP A 55 39.22 -10.87 20.79
CA ASP A 55 38.66 -10.30 19.56
C ASP A 55 37.58 -11.22 18.98
N THR A 56 37.87 -12.51 18.84
CA THR A 56 36.90 -13.51 18.37
C THR A 56 35.66 -13.55 19.27
N LYS A 57 35.85 -13.43 20.59
CA LYS A 57 34.74 -13.39 21.54
C LYS A 57 33.89 -12.12 21.37
N ASN A 58 34.54 -10.97 21.14
CA ASN A 58 33.85 -9.72 20.85
C ASN A 58 33.07 -9.81 19.53
N ASP A 59 33.63 -10.44 18.49
CA ASP A 59 32.95 -10.68 17.21
C ASP A 59 31.72 -11.57 17.37
N VAL A 60 31.80 -12.62 18.19
CA VAL A 60 30.63 -13.46 18.50
C VAL A 60 29.54 -12.64 19.22
N ILE A 61 29.91 -11.78 20.16
CA ILE A 61 28.95 -10.91 20.87
C ILE A 61 28.31 -9.90 19.91
N THR A 62 29.08 -9.29 19.00
CA THR A 62 28.53 -8.34 18.02
C THR A 62 27.59 -9.04 17.04
N ALA A 63 27.96 -10.24 16.55
CA ALA A 63 27.09 -11.06 15.70
C ALA A 63 25.78 -11.45 16.41
N GLN A 64 25.85 -11.83 17.68
CA GLN A 64 24.64 -12.11 18.49
C GLN A 64 23.75 -10.88 18.63
N ASN A 65 24.33 -9.71 18.90
CA ASN A 65 23.57 -8.46 18.97
C ASN A 65 22.90 -8.12 17.64
N GLN A 66 23.60 -8.32 16.52
CA GLN A 66 23.01 -8.13 15.19
C GLN A 66 21.85 -9.09 14.94
N LEU A 67 21.95 -10.36 15.34
CA LEU A 67 20.85 -11.33 15.26
C LEU A 67 19.66 -10.93 16.11
N ILE A 68 19.88 -10.43 17.33
CA ILE A 68 18.80 -9.93 18.20
C ILE A 68 18.09 -8.74 17.56
N VAL A 69 18.84 -7.79 16.99
CA VAL A 69 18.26 -6.63 16.30
C VAL A 69 17.51 -7.04 15.03
N ALA A 70 18.06 -7.97 14.25
CA ALA A 70 17.40 -8.51 13.06
C ALA A 70 16.10 -9.25 13.42
N ASN A 71 16.11 -10.10 14.46
CA ASN A 71 14.91 -10.75 14.97
C ASN A 71 13.87 -9.75 15.49
N ARG A 72 14.29 -8.68 16.18
CA ARG A 72 13.37 -7.61 16.61
C ARG A 72 12.72 -6.90 15.42
N LYS A 73 13.47 -6.64 14.35
CA LYS A 73 12.94 -6.06 13.11
C LYS A 73 11.99 -7.01 12.38
N LEU A 74 12.22 -8.32 12.44
CA LEU A 74 11.31 -9.32 11.87
C LEU A 74 10.02 -9.49 12.68
N GLN A 75 10.08 -9.34 14.01
CA GLN A 75 8.91 -9.44 14.89
C GLN A 75 8.04 -8.18 14.91
N GLN A 76 8.62 -7.01 14.63
CA GLN A 76 7.85 -5.79 14.41
C GLN A 76 7.18 -5.90 13.05
N ASP A 77 5.88 -6.24 13.06
CA ASP A 77 5.03 -6.20 11.88
C ASP A 77 5.12 -4.80 11.24
N PRO A 78 5.85 -4.65 10.11
CA PRO A 78 6.06 -3.35 9.48
C PRO A 78 4.76 -2.80 8.89
N ASP A 79 3.81 -3.69 8.60
CA ASP A 79 2.55 -3.37 7.94
C ASP A 79 1.46 -3.05 8.95
N LYS A 80 1.65 -3.26 10.26
CA LYS A 80 0.62 -3.00 11.28
C LYS A 80 -0.02 -1.61 11.16
N ALA A 81 0.79 -0.57 10.99
CA ALA A 81 0.29 0.81 10.83
C ALA A 81 -0.44 1.02 9.49
N ILE A 82 0.02 0.37 8.43
CA ILE A 82 -0.60 0.42 7.10
C ILE A 82 -1.93 -0.35 7.12
N ASN A 83 -1.96 -1.54 7.70
CA ASN A 83 -3.13 -2.38 7.90
C ASN A 83 -4.21 -1.68 8.73
N GLN A 84 -3.81 -0.93 9.76
CA GLN A 84 -4.74 -0.09 10.53
C GLN A 84 -5.38 1.01 9.67
N LYS A 85 -4.59 1.71 8.85
CA LYS A 85 -5.11 2.72 7.92
C LYS A 85 -6.01 2.09 6.86
N LEU A 86 -5.62 0.93 6.32
CA LEU A 86 -6.42 0.19 5.35
C LEU A 86 -7.79 -0.18 5.94
N ALA A 87 -7.80 -0.70 7.17
CA ALA A 87 -9.06 -1.02 7.87
C ALA A 87 -9.93 0.23 8.10
N GLN A 88 -9.31 1.38 8.43
CA GLN A 88 -10.03 2.65 8.57
C GLN A 88 -10.66 3.11 7.25
N TYR A 89 -9.88 3.13 6.15
CA TYR A 89 -10.39 3.54 4.84
C TYR A 89 -11.47 2.61 4.32
N GLN A 90 -11.36 1.29 4.55
CA GLN A 90 -12.41 0.33 4.20
C GLN A 90 -13.71 0.58 4.96
N GLN A 91 -13.63 0.97 6.23
CA GLN A 91 -14.82 1.34 7.00
C GLN A 91 -15.44 2.65 6.51
N GLU A 92 -14.62 3.65 6.18
CA GLU A 92 -15.07 4.93 5.66
C GLU A 92 -15.75 4.79 4.29
N ASP A 93 -15.15 4.02 3.38
CA ASP A 93 -15.72 3.73 2.05
C ASP A 93 -17.08 3.05 2.17
N LYS A 94 -17.19 2.03 3.03
CA LYS A 94 -18.47 1.36 3.27
C LYS A 94 -19.54 2.31 3.83
N ALA A 95 -19.17 3.18 4.77
CA ALA A 95 -20.09 4.17 5.32
C ALA A 95 -20.53 5.19 4.26
N LEU A 96 -19.61 5.62 3.39
CA LEU A 96 -19.89 6.53 2.29
C LEU A 96 -20.85 5.89 1.26
N GLN A 97 -20.62 4.63 0.90
CA GLN A 97 -21.50 3.86 0.02
C GLN A 97 -22.91 3.77 0.60
N GLN A 98 -23.04 3.42 1.88
CA GLN A 98 -24.36 3.36 2.55
C GLN A 98 -25.06 4.72 2.60
N ALA A 99 -24.32 5.79 2.91
CA ALA A 99 -24.86 7.15 2.90
C ALA A 99 -25.31 7.57 1.49
N LEU A 100 -24.57 7.17 0.46
CA LEU A 100 -24.90 7.42 -0.94
C LEU A 100 -26.15 6.66 -1.37
N GLU A 101 -26.24 5.37 -1.07
CA GLU A 101 -27.41 4.54 -1.35
C GLU A 101 -28.67 5.10 -0.69
N ALA A 102 -28.56 5.51 0.58
CA ALA A 102 -29.66 6.11 1.32
C ALA A 102 -30.13 7.43 0.68
N LYS A 103 -29.21 8.24 0.17
CA LYS A 103 -29.50 9.58 -0.38
C LYS A 103 -29.94 9.56 -1.84
N ILE A 104 -29.38 8.68 -2.66
CA ILE A 104 -29.59 8.65 -4.11
C ILE A 104 -30.66 7.63 -4.51
N GLY A 105 -30.84 6.56 -3.73
CA GLY A 105 -31.83 5.50 -3.97
C GLY A 105 -31.58 4.74 -5.26
N SER A 106 -31.17 3.47 -5.17
CA SER A 106 -31.02 2.52 -6.28
C SER A 106 -30.63 3.14 -7.63
N LEU A 107 -29.33 3.38 -7.84
CA LEU A 107 -28.78 3.75 -9.14
C LEU A 107 -29.25 2.74 -10.20
N ILE A 108 -29.77 3.24 -11.32
CA ILE A 108 -30.37 2.40 -12.35
C ILE A 108 -29.29 2.09 -13.38
N THR A 109 -29.08 0.80 -13.68
CA THR A 109 -28.15 0.40 -14.73
C THR A 109 -28.76 0.61 -16.13
N PRO A 110 -27.96 0.86 -17.18
CA PRO A 110 -28.46 1.09 -18.54
C PRO A 110 -29.37 -0.02 -19.09
N VAL A 111 -29.11 -1.27 -18.69
CA VAL A 111 -29.91 -2.44 -19.09
C VAL A 111 -31.29 -2.43 -18.44
N GLN A 112 -31.38 -1.98 -17.18
CA GLN A 112 -32.65 -1.88 -16.45
C GLN A 112 -33.53 -0.73 -16.97
N MET A 113 -32.93 0.36 -17.50
CA MET A 113 -33.67 1.49 -18.05
C MET A 113 -34.62 1.09 -19.19
N ALA A 114 -34.17 0.24 -20.12
CA ALA A 114 -34.97 -0.18 -21.27
C ALA A 114 -36.22 -0.99 -20.86
N GLY A 115 -36.06 -1.95 -19.94
CA GLY A 115 -37.18 -2.76 -19.44
C GLY A 115 -38.19 -1.96 -18.62
N LEU A 116 -37.71 -0.95 -17.87
CA LEU A 116 -38.60 -0.06 -17.12
C LEU A 116 -39.40 0.87 -18.02
N LEU A 117 -38.75 1.44 -19.05
CA LEU A 117 -39.42 2.21 -20.09
C LEU A 117 -40.52 1.40 -20.77
N GLU A 118 -40.25 0.13 -21.09
CA GLU A 118 -41.26 -0.78 -21.64
C GLU A 118 -42.45 -0.96 -20.69
N GLN A 119 -42.20 -1.14 -19.39
CA GLN A 119 -43.27 -1.24 -18.38
C GLN A 119 -44.11 0.04 -18.29
N VAL A 120 -43.48 1.21 -18.33
CA VAL A 120 -44.15 2.51 -18.31
C VAL A 120 -45.06 2.68 -19.54
N LEU A 121 -44.57 2.30 -20.73
CA LEU A 121 -45.32 2.38 -21.98
C LEU A 121 -46.46 1.36 -22.06
N ARG A 122 -46.27 0.16 -21.50
CA ARG A 122 -47.33 -0.87 -21.46
C ARG A 122 -48.50 -0.49 -20.55
N HIS A 123 -48.26 0.27 -19.48
CA HIS A 123 -49.30 0.72 -18.56
C HIS A 123 -50.03 2.01 -19.01
N SER A 124 -49.56 2.66 -20.08
CA SER A 124 -50.13 3.90 -20.60
C SER A 124 -51.25 3.68 -21.63
N SER A 125 -51.98 2.55 -21.61
CA SER A 125 -52.94 2.19 -22.67
C SER A 125 -54.06 3.21 -22.95
N ALA A 126 -54.30 4.16 -22.02
CA ALA A 126 -55.25 5.27 -22.19
C ALA A 126 -54.61 6.58 -22.73
N LEU A 127 -53.28 6.66 -22.77
CA LEU A 127 -52.50 7.79 -23.29
C LEU A 127 -51.77 7.38 -24.57
N LYS A 128 -51.88 8.20 -25.61
CA LYS A 128 -51.11 8.01 -26.83
C LYS A 128 -49.75 8.68 -26.67
N LEU A 129 -48.66 7.89 -26.64
CA LEU A 129 -47.32 8.44 -26.75
C LEU A 129 -47.14 9.05 -28.15
N GLU A 130 -46.90 10.35 -28.23
CA GLU A 130 -46.62 11.05 -29.48
C GLU A 130 -45.13 11.06 -29.79
N SER A 131 -44.28 11.29 -28.79
CA SER A 131 -42.83 11.28 -28.95
C SER A 131 -42.12 10.91 -27.66
N MET A 132 -40.95 10.29 -27.82
CA MET A 132 -39.98 10.06 -26.77
C MET A 132 -38.62 10.55 -27.27
N THR A 133 -37.93 11.33 -26.46
CA THR A 133 -36.61 11.86 -26.81
C THR A 133 -35.69 11.75 -25.61
N SER A 134 -34.59 11.02 -25.78
CA SER A 134 -33.48 11.07 -24.82
C SER A 134 -32.75 12.39 -25.00
N LEU A 135 -32.56 13.11 -23.90
CA LEU A 135 -31.77 14.33 -23.87
C LEU A 135 -30.31 13.97 -23.53
N PRO A 136 -29.33 14.85 -23.86
CA PRO A 136 -27.93 14.58 -23.57
C PRO A 136 -27.71 14.39 -22.05
N SER A 137 -26.91 13.38 -21.69
CA SER A 137 -26.57 13.13 -20.29
C SER A 137 -25.66 14.23 -19.74
N SER A 138 -25.84 14.55 -18.45
CA SER A 138 -25.07 15.57 -17.75
C SER A 138 -24.40 14.96 -16.51
N GLN A 139 -23.11 15.24 -16.32
CA GLN A 139 -22.36 14.73 -15.17
C GLN A 139 -22.75 15.49 -13.91
N LEU A 140 -23.17 14.78 -12.86
CA LEU A 140 -23.57 15.38 -11.58
C LEU A 140 -22.40 16.05 -10.85
N VAL A 141 -21.16 15.59 -11.09
CA VAL A 141 -19.96 16.07 -10.41
C VAL A 141 -18.86 16.30 -11.44
N SER A 142 -18.31 17.52 -11.52
CA SER A 142 -17.18 17.84 -12.39
C SER A 142 -15.88 17.27 -11.80
N GLY A 143 -15.39 16.15 -12.33
CA GLY A 143 -14.15 15.51 -11.91
C GLY A 143 -13.72 14.41 -12.87
N ASP A 144 -12.40 14.18 -12.95
CA ASP A 144 -11.72 13.31 -13.93
C ASP A 144 -11.87 11.80 -13.67
N GLN A 145 -12.68 11.40 -12.69
CA GLN A 145 -12.92 10.00 -12.31
C GLN A 145 -14.41 9.69 -12.28
N GLN A 146 -14.77 8.49 -12.74
CA GLN A 146 -16.13 7.92 -12.85
C GLN A 146 -17.22 8.74 -12.12
N GLY A 147 -17.91 9.61 -12.87
CA GLY A 147 -18.98 10.44 -12.34
C GLY A 147 -20.35 9.79 -12.48
N TYR A 148 -21.26 10.14 -11.58
CA TYR A 148 -22.69 9.86 -11.78
C TYR A 148 -23.24 10.73 -12.90
N PHE A 149 -24.06 10.16 -13.77
CA PHE A 149 -24.70 10.83 -14.89
C PHE A 149 -26.20 10.94 -14.68
N VAL A 150 -26.73 12.11 -15.01
CA VAL A 150 -28.16 12.35 -15.16
C VAL A 150 -28.56 11.98 -16.57
N HIS A 151 -29.61 11.17 -16.72
CA HIS A 151 -30.18 10.81 -18.01
C HIS A 151 -31.60 11.38 -18.11
N PRO A 152 -31.77 12.55 -18.74
CA PRO A 152 -33.08 13.13 -18.91
C PRO A 152 -33.80 12.51 -20.12
N ILE A 153 -35.09 12.25 -19.96
CA ILE A 153 -36.00 11.73 -20.98
C ILE A 153 -37.20 12.65 -21.05
N ARG A 154 -37.51 13.13 -22.26
CA ARG A 154 -38.72 13.87 -22.56
C ARG A 154 -39.74 12.93 -23.19
N LEU A 155 -40.93 12.88 -22.59
CA LEU A 155 -42.06 12.09 -23.05
C LEU A 155 -43.22 13.04 -23.39
N THR A 156 -43.76 12.91 -24.59
CA THR A 156 -44.94 13.67 -25.03
C THR A 156 -46.12 12.73 -25.19
N PHE A 157 -47.19 12.99 -24.45
CA PHE A 157 -48.42 12.20 -24.47
C PHE A 157 -49.60 13.04 -24.95
N LYS A 158 -50.58 12.35 -25.57
CA LYS A 158 -51.90 12.89 -25.84
C LYS A 158 -52.97 12.05 -25.16
N GLY A 159 -53.84 12.71 -24.40
CA GLY A 159 -54.91 12.03 -23.66
C GLY A 159 -55.89 12.99 -23.01
N ARG A 160 -56.84 12.44 -22.25
CA ARG A 160 -57.78 13.23 -21.45
C ARG A 160 -57.20 13.47 -20.07
N TYR A 161 -57.64 14.53 -19.40
CA TYR A 161 -57.17 14.92 -18.07
C TYR A 161 -57.10 13.75 -17.07
N PHE A 162 -58.19 12.98 -16.92
CA PHE A 162 -58.21 11.86 -15.97
C PHE A 162 -57.28 10.71 -16.35
N ASP A 163 -57.04 10.48 -17.65
CA ASP A 163 -56.10 9.46 -18.09
C ASP A 163 -54.66 9.88 -17.71
N VAL A 164 -54.36 11.18 -17.81
CA VAL A 164 -53.06 11.76 -17.41
C VAL A 164 -52.85 11.63 -15.91
N VAL A 165 -53.85 12.02 -15.10
CA VAL A 165 -53.76 11.91 -13.64
C VAL A 165 -53.58 10.45 -13.21
N ASN A 166 -54.34 9.52 -13.79
CA ASN A 166 -54.20 8.10 -13.49
C ASN A 166 -52.83 7.54 -13.88
N TYR A 167 -52.26 8.00 -14.99
CA TYR A 167 -50.93 7.61 -15.42
C TYR A 167 -49.85 8.13 -14.47
N LEU A 168 -49.91 9.41 -14.06
CA LEU A 168 -48.96 9.99 -13.11
C LEU A 168 -48.99 9.25 -11.76
N ASN A 169 -50.19 8.95 -11.24
CA ASN A 169 -50.33 8.17 -9.99
C ASN A 169 -49.70 6.77 -10.10
N LYS A 170 -49.86 6.10 -11.25
CA LYS A 170 -49.22 4.79 -11.49
C LYS A 170 -47.71 4.89 -11.61
N LEU A 171 -47.22 5.97 -12.23
CA LEU A 171 -45.80 6.23 -12.41
C LEU A 171 -45.10 6.48 -11.07
N GLU A 172 -45.72 7.26 -10.17
CA GLU A 172 -45.21 7.52 -8.81
C GLU A 172 -45.22 6.27 -7.92
N ALA A 173 -46.13 5.32 -8.16
CA ALA A 173 -46.22 4.07 -7.41
C ALA A 173 -45.18 3.02 -7.82
N LEU A 174 -44.38 3.26 -8.87
CA LEU A 174 -43.33 2.33 -9.28
C LEU A 174 -42.23 2.27 -8.21
N PRO A 175 -41.64 1.08 -7.97
CA PRO A 175 -40.58 0.90 -6.96
C PRO A 175 -39.28 1.63 -7.30
N VAL A 176 -39.17 2.15 -8.52
CA VAL A 176 -38.01 2.86 -9.04
C VAL A 176 -38.17 4.35 -8.78
N LYS A 177 -37.14 4.98 -8.20
CA LYS A 177 -37.13 6.42 -7.93
C LYS A 177 -36.91 7.21 -9.23
N TYR A 178 -38.00 7.55 -9.90
CA TYR A 178 -38.00 8.55 -10.97
C TYR A 178 -38.07 9.95 -10.37
N TYR A 179 -37.27 10.86 -10.92
CA TYR A 179 -37.36 12.27 -10.56
C TYR A 179 -38.00 13.05 -11.71
N TRP A 180 -39.17 13.64 -11.46
CA TRP A 180 -39.78 14.62 -12.35
C TRP A 180 -39.00 15.94 -12.34
N ARG A 181 -38.72 16.50 -13.52
CA ARG A 181 -38.11 17.83 -13.67
C ARG A 181 -39.14 18.88 -14.06
N SER A 182 -40.05 18.53 -14.96
CA SER A 182 -41.11 19.44 -15.41
C SER A 182 -42.29 18.66 -15.98
N LEU A 183 -43.48 19.25 -15.85
CA LEU A 183 -44.71 18.79 -16.47
C LEU A 183 -45.40 19.99 -17.12
N SER A 184 -45.60 19.93 -18.43
CA SER A 184 -46.39 20.90 -19.17
C SER A 184 -47.69 20.24 -19.62
N TYR A 185 -48.82 20.89 -19.36
CA TYR A 185 -50.14 20.42 -19.74
C TYR A 185 -50.83 21.51 -20.57
N GLN A 186 -51.17 21.19 -21.82
CA GLN A 186 -51.83 22.12 -22.74
C GLN A 186 -53.04 21.46 -23.37
N VAL A 187 -54.19 22.14 -23.35
CA VAL A 187 -55.42 21.64 -23.98
C VAL A 187 -55.50 22.16 -25.41
N ASP A 188 -55.30 21.28 -26.39
CA ASP A 188 -55.45 21.63 -27.80
C ASP A 188 -56.94 21.78 -28.17
N LYS A 189 -57.71 20.71 -27.96
CA LYS A 189 -59.14 20.66 -28.26
C LYS A 189 -59.81 19.72 -27.28
N TYR A 190 -60.67 20.27 -26.42
CA TYR A 190 -61.38 19.48 -25.41
C TYR A 190 -62.05 18.23 -26.03
N PRO A 191 -61.93 17.04 -25.41
CA PRO A 191 -61.26 16.74 -24.13
C PRO A 191 -59.78 16.37 -24.24
N TRP A 192 -59.13 16.60 -25.38
CA TRP A 192 -57.76 16.20 -25.64
C TRP A 192 -56.76 17.25 -25.19
N ALA A 193 -55.78 16.80 -24.41
CA ALA A 193 -54.63 17.58 -23.98
C ALA A 193 -53.34 16.92 -24.41
N LYS A 194 -52.35 17.77 -24.67
CA LYS A 194 -50.96 17.41 -24.88
C LYS A 194 -50.21 17.60 -23.56
N VAL A 195 -49.45 16.59 -23.18
CA VAL A 195 -48.69 16.56 -21.93
C VAL A 195 -47.24 16.30 -22.26
N GLU A 196 -46.36 17.20 -21.84
CA GLU A 196 -44.91 17.03 -21.93
C GLU A 196 -44.38 16.79 -20.52
N LEU A 197 -43.87 15.59 -20.29
CA LEU A 197 -43.28 15.17 -19.03
C LEU A 197 -41.78 14.98 -19.23
N GLU A 198 -41.00 15.64 -18.40
CA GLU A 198 -39.56 15.41 -18.35
C GLU A 198 -39.17 14.69 -17.06
N VAL A 199 -38.62 13.49 -17.21
CA VAL A 199 -38.13 12.65 -16.11
C VAL A 199 -36.63 12.44 -16.25
N TYR A 200 -35.95 12.24 -15.13
CA TYR A 200 -34.54 11.86 -15.14
C TYR A 200 -34.26 10.72 -14.16
N THR A 201 -33.24 9.94 -14.53
CA THR A 201 -32.67 8.89 -13.71
C THR A 201 -31.20 9.20 -13.43
N LEU A 202 -30.66 8.55 -12.40
CA LEU A 202 -29.26 8.64 -12.02
C LEU A 202 -28.58 7.29 -12.29
N GLY A 203 -27.48 7.34 -13.05
CA GLY A 203 -26.71 6.17 -13.45
C GLY A 203 -25.21 6.38 -13.26
N GLU A 204 -24.44 5.29 -13.30
CA GLU A 204 -22.97 5.30 -13.18
C GLU A 204 -22.25 5.40 -14.54
N SER A 205 -23.00 5.29 -15.64
CA SER A 205 -22.47 5.30 -17.00
C SER A 205 -22.92 6.54 -17.76
N LYS A 206 -22.08 7.02 -18.66
CA LYS A 206 -22.47 8.07 -19.63
C LYS A 206 -23.53 7.58 -20.61
N ASP A 207 -23.54 6.28 -20.88
CA ASP A 207 -24.38 5.66 -21.90
C ASP A 207 -25.81 5.42 -21.40
N PHE A 208 -26.76 5.84 -22.23
CA PHE A 208 -28.19 5.81 -21.91
C PHE A 208 -28.83 4.43 -22.09
N ILE A 209 -28.35 3.64 -23.05
CA ILE A 209 -28.77 2.27 -23.31
C ILE A 209 -27.49 1.52 -23.70
N GLY A 210 -27.26 0.36 -23.10
CA GLY A 210 -26.04 -0.41 -23.33
C GLY A 210 -25.79 -0.65 -24.83
N GLY A 211 -24.59 -0.28 -25.26
CA GLY A 211 -23.94 -0.76 -26.47
C GLY A 211 -22.72 -1.56 -26.08
#